data_AF-A0A8C3FC76-F1
#
_entry.id   AF-A0A8C3FC76-F1
#
_cell.length_a   1.000
_cell.length_b   1.000
_cell.length_c   1.000
_cell.angle_alpha   90.00
_cell.angle_beta   90.00
_cell.angle_gamma   90.00
#
_symmetry.space_group_name_H-M   'P 1'
#
loop_
_entity.id
_entity.type
_entity.pdbx_description
1 polymer ?
#
loop_
_entity_poly.entity_id
_entity_poly.type
_entity_poly.pdbx_seq_one_letter_code
_entity_poly.pdbx_strand_id
1 'polypeptide(L)'
;MKSVLETVMNPSGLMAMVCLACVVLKAIQLYWRRQKLLKIFKSFPGPPTHWLYGHLQKDELDNRASWAEQYPRCHPMWLGSFLGFLCINHPEYAKAVFSRGGKDTVSLTTYISKRRPCITTISFTGSVLKGVDSARAAD
;
A
#
# COMPACT_ATOMS: atom_id res chain seq x y z
N MET A 1 9.89 -2.01 -44.19
CA MET A 1 9.27 -3.35 -43.99
C MET A 1 10.31 -4.46 -43.81
N LYS A 2 11.35 -4.57 -44.64
CA LYS A 2 12.37 -5.64 -44.52
C LYS A 2 13.10 -5.66 -43.16
N SER A 3 13.47 -4.50 -42.63
CA SER A 3 14.15 -4.38 -41.32
C SER A 3 13.30 -4.78 -40.11
N VAL A 4 11.99 -4.56 -40.18
CA VAL A 4 11.04 -4.98 -39.12
C VAL A 4 10.87 -6.49 -39.13
N LEU A 5 10.80 -7.10 -40.32
CA LEU A 5 10.67 -8.54 -40.50
C LEU A 5 11.90 -9.29 -39.95
N GLU A 6 13.10 -8.81 -40.25
CA GLU A 6 14.37 -9.33 -39.71
C GLU A 6 14.43 -9.22 -38.17
N THR A 7 13.99 -8.09 -37.61
CA THR A 7 13.96 -7.88 -36.15
C THR A 7 12.97 -8.82 -35.45
N VAL A 8 11.85 -9.14 -36.10
CA VAL A 8 10.84 -10.10 -35.61
C VAL A 8 11.31 -11.56 -35.79
N MET A 9 12.17 -11.84 -36.76
CA MET A 9 12.66 -13.21 -37.04
C MET A 9 13.95 -13.55 -36.25
N ASN A 10 14.56 -12.57 -35.61
CA ASN A 10 15.74 -12.75 -34.75
C ASN A 10 15.32 -13.20 -33.33
N PRO A 11 15.86 -14.32 -32.80
CA PRO A 11 15.44 -14.86 -31.50
C PRO A 11 15.69 -13.88 -30.34
N SER A 12 16.77 -13.09 -30.40
CA SER A 12 17.06 -12.06 -29.41
C SER A 12 16.07 -10.88 -29.45
N GLY A 13 15.60 -10.50 -30.64
CA GLY A 13 14.62 -9.43 -30.83
C GLY A 13 13.23 -9.82 -30.31
N LEU A 14 12.81 -11.06 -30.57
CA LEU A 14 11.58 -11.63 -30.02
C LEU A 14 11.60 -11.65 -28.50
N MET A 15 12.70 -12.09 -27.89
CA MET A 15 12.85 -12.09 -26.43
C MET A 15 12.74 -10.69 -25.84
N ALA A 16 13.40 -9.70 -26.44
CA ALA A 16 13.30 -8.30 -26.00
C ALA A 16 11.85 -7.77 -26.07
N MET A 17 11.12 -8.09 -27.15
CA MET A 17 9.72 -7.69 -27.31
C MET A 17 8.80 -8.36 -26.29
N VAL A 18 8.98 -9.65 -26.03
CA VAL A 18 8.22 -10.39 -25.00
C VAL A 18 8.52 -9.81 -23.61
N CYS A 19 9.79 -9.57 -23.28
CA CYS A 19 10.17 -8.95 -22.01
C CYS A 19 9.53 -7.56 -21.85
N LEU A 20 9.59 -6.71 -22.89
CA LEU A 20 8.97 -5.39 -22.87
C LEU A 20 7.46 -5.50 -22.66
N ALA A 21 6.78 -6.39 -23.38
CA ALA A 21 5.35 -6.65 -23.22
C ALA A 21 5.02 -7.10 -21.79
N CYS A 22 5.80 -8.01 -21.21
CA CYS A 22 5.64 -8.45 -19.82
C CYS A 22 5.79 -7.28 -18.82
N VAL A 23 6.80 -6.42 -19.00
CA VAL A 23 7.01 -5.24 -18.14
C VAL A 23 5.83 -4.28 -18.23
N VAL A 24 5.34 -4.00 -19.44
CA VAL A 24 4.17 -3.13 -19.65
C VAL A 24 2.92 -3.71 -18.99
N LEU A 25 2.66 -5.01 -19.16
CA LEU A 25 1.53 -5.69 -18.51
C LEU A 25 1.62 -5.59 -16.98
N LYS A 26 2.80 -5.81 -16.39
CA LYS A 26 3.01 -5.67 -14.95
C LYS A 26 2.82 -4.23 -14.48
N ALA A 27 3.29 -3.25 -15.25
CA ALA A 27 3.11 -1.83 -14.95
C ALA A 27 1.62 -1.45 -14.96
N ILE A 28 0.84 -1.93 -15.93
CA ILE A 28 -0.61 -1.73 -16.00
C ILE A 28 -1.28 -2.38 -14.79
N GLN A 29 -0.96 -3.64 -14.46
CA GLN A 29 -1.51 -4.31 -13.29
C GLN A 29 -1.25 -3.54 -11.99
N LEU A 30 -0.02 -3.03 -11.84
CA LEU A 30 0.40 -2.24 -10.69
C LEU A 30 -0.34 -0.88 -10.62
N TYR A 31 -0.52 -0.22 -11.77
CA TYR A 31 -1.30 1.01 -11.88
C TYR A 31 -2.75 0.82 -11.45
N TRP A 32 -3.40 -0.24 -11.95
CA TRP A 32 -4.79 -0.56 -11.58
C TRP A 32 -4.93 -0.89 -10.10
N ARG A 33 -3.97 -1.63 -9.53
CA ARG A 33 -3.92 -1.91 -8.09
C ARG A 33 -3.80 -0.63 -7.27
N ARG A 34 -2.92 0.29 -7.66
CA ARG A 34 -2.75 1.60 -7.01
C ARG A 34 -4.04 2.42 -7.08
N GLN A 35 -4.72 2.45 -8.22
CA GLN A 35 -6.00 3.16 -8.36
C GLN A 35 -7.08 2.60 -7.44
N LYS A 36 -7.15 1.26 -7.28
CA LYS A 36 -8.06 0.63 -6.31
C LYS A 36 -7.74 1.06 -4.88
N LEU A 37 -6.47 1.02 -4.49
CA LEU A 37 -6.00 1.46 -3.17
C LEU A 37 -6.35 2.93 -2.89
N LEU A 38 -6.11 3.82 -3.85
CA LEU A 38 -6.46 5.23 -3.71
C LEU A 38 -7.97 5.43 -3.53
N LYS A 39 -8.81 4.71 -4.27
CA LYS A 39 -10.27 4.78 -4.10
C LYS A 39 -10.71 4.36 -2.70
N ILE A 40 -10.08 3.34 -2.14
CA ILE A 40 -10.37 2.86 -0.79
C ILE A 40 -9.92 3.91 0.25
N PHE A 41 -8.69 4.40 0.12
CA PHE A 41 -8.11 5.37 1.05
C PHE A 41 -8.78 6.74 1.00
N LYS A 42 -9.47 7.10 -0.09
CA LYS A 42 -10.33 8.30 -0.12
C LYS A 42 -11.42 8.32 0.96
N SER A 43 -11.82 7.16 1.50
CA SER A 43 -12.82 7.10 2.58
C SER A 43 -12.23 7.45 3.96
N PHE A 44 -10.90 7.49 4.09
CA PHE A 44 -10.22 7.71 5.35
C PHE A 44 -9.53 9.07 5.35
N PRO A 45 -9.61 9.84 6.45
CA PRO A 45 -8.82 11.05 6.59
C PRO A 45 -7.34 10.68 6.67
N GLY A 46 -6.47 11.44 5.99
CA GLY A 46 -5.05 11.12 5.96
C GLY A 46 -4.16 12.30 5.55
N PRO A 47 -2.87 12.22 5.89
CA PRO A 47 -1.90 13.26 5.60
C PRO A 47 -1.62 13.40 4.09
N PRO A 48 -1.19 14.59 3.63
CA PRO A 48 -0.84 14.81 2.24
C PRO A 48 0.33 13.92 1.83
N THR A 49 0.13 13.16 0.74
CA THR A 49 1.09 12.15 0.28
C THR A 49 1.87 12.66 -0.93
N HIS A 50 3.20 12.49 -0.94
CA HIS A 50 4.01 12.78 -2.13
C HIS A 50 3.77 11.71 -3.21
N TRP A 51 3.67 12.13 -4.48
CA TRP A 51 3.28 11.24 -5.58
C TRP A 51 4.25 10.06 -5.81
N LEU A 52 5.55 10.28 -5.62
CA LEU A 52 6.61 9.27 -5.85
C LEU A 52 7.05 8.55 -4.58
N TYR A 53 7.25 9.31 -3.51
CA TYR A 53 7.89 8.82 -2.27
C TYR A 53 6.87 8.46 -1.20
N GLY A 54 5.60 8.79 -1.39
CA GLY A 54 4.60 8.59 -0.36
C GLY A 54 4.94 9.41 0.89
N HIS A 55 5.13 8.70 1.99
CA HIS A 55 5.51 9.22 3.31
C HIS A 55 6.93 8.81 3.75
N LEU A 56 7.73 8.21 2.85
CA LEU A 56 9.16 7.87 3.08
C LEU A 56 10.03 9.13 3.09
N GLN A 57 9.87 10.01 4.07
CA GLN A 57 10.82 11.09 4.33
C GLN A 57 11.66 10.76 5.57
N LYS A 58 12.87 11.35 5.69
CA LYS A 58 13.82 11.04 6.78
C LYS A 58 13.21 11.21 8.18
N ASP A 59 12.20 12.05 8.34
CA ASP A 59 11.51 12.34 9.60
C ASP A 59 10.21 11.52 9.76
N GLU A 60 10.14 10.32 9.14
CA GLU A 60 8.93 9.48 9.12
C GLU A 60 8.43 9.14 10.53
N LEU A 61 9.31 8.84 11.48
CA LEU A 61 8.91 8.44 12.84
C LEU A 61 8.27 9.59 13.61
N ASP A 62 8.86 10.78 13.57
CA ASP A 62 8.36 11.97 14.25
C ASP A 62 7.05 12.44 13.61
N ASN A 63 6.99 12.45 12.28
CA ASN A 63 5.77 12.76 11.54
C ASN A 63 4.66 11.75 11.84
N ARG A 64 4.99 10.45 11.93
CA ARG A 64 4.03 9.38 12.22
C ARG A 64 3.42 9.49 13.61
N ALA A 65 4.21 9.90 14.61
CA ALA A 65 3.69 10.19 15.94
C ALA A 65 2.68 11.35 15.89
N SER A 66 3.02 12.44 15.20
CA SER A 66 2.10 13.58 15.06
C SER A 66 0.82 13.23 14.29
N TRP A 67 0.89 12.40 13.25
CA TRP A 67 -0.29 11.91 12.54
C TRP A 67 -1.13 10.95 13.38
N ALA A 68 -0.51 10.19 14.27
CA ALA A 68 -1.25 9.33 15.19
C ALA A 68 -2.10 10.13 16.19
N GLU A 69 -1.62 11.30 16.60
CA GLU A 69 -2.38 12.25 17.42
C GLU A 69 -3.50 12.95 16.63
N GLN A 70 -3.21 13.37 15.39
CA GLN A 70 -4.19 14.04 14.52
C GLN A 70 -5.31 13.09 14.03
N TYR A 71 -4.98 11.81 13.81
CA TYR A 71 -5.90 10.79 13.31
C TYR A 71 -5.99 9.60 14.29
N PRO A 72 -6.76 9.75 15.39
CA PRO A 72 -6.76 8.80 16.50
C PRO A 72 -7.41 7.44 16.19
N ARG A 73 -8.24 7.33 15.14
CA ARG A 73 -8.81 6.03 14.72
C ARG A 73 -7.89 5.28 13.79
N CYS A 74 -7.75 5.80 12.57
CA CYS A 74 -6.91 5.24 11.54
C CYS A 74 -6.54 6.31 10.51
N HIS A 75 -5.44 6.07 9.80
CA HIS A 75 -5.04 6.89 8.66
C HIS A 75 -4.33 6.02 7.61
N PRO A 76 -4.50 6.31 6.32
CA PRO A 76 -3.74 5.65 5.28
C PRO A 76 -2.28 6.14 5.31
N MET A 77 -1.36 5.22 5.09
CA MET A 77 0.08 5.49 4.98
C MET A 77 0.60 4.87 3.68
N TRP A 78 1.55 5.54 3.06
CA TRP A 78 2.13 5.12 1.78
C TRP A 78 3.64 5.02 1.92
N LEU A 79 4.17 3.84 1.65
CA LEU A 79 5.60 3.56 1.57
C LEU A 79 5.98 3.56 0.08
N GLY A 80 6.37 4.73 -0.45
CA GLY A 80 6.59 4.93 -1.89
C GLY A 80 5.30 5.01 -2.70
N SER A 81 5.37 4.81 -4.02
CA SER A 81 4.21 4.97 -4.92
C SER A 81 3.19 3.82 -4.88
N PHE A 82 3.57 2.63 -4.42
CA PHE A 82 2.78 1.40 -4.66
C PHE A 82 2.41 0.62 -3.41
N LEU A 83 3.15 0.77 -2.31
CA LEU A 83 2.80 0.13 -1.04
C LEU A 83 1.95 1.09 -0.22
N GLY A 84 0.66 0.77 -0.10
CA GLY A 84 -0.30 1.49 0.74
C GLY A 84 -0.72 0.62 1.92
N PHE A 85 -0.78 1.23 3.10
CA PHE A 85 -1.09 0.60 4.38
C PHE A 85 -2.16 1.40 5.12
N LEU A 86 -2.93 0.74 5.97
CA LEU A 86 -3.83 1.41 6.89
C LEU A 86 -3.22 1.33 8.29
N CYS A 87 -2.84 2.48 8.85
CA CYS A 87 -2.37 2.56 10.23
C CYS A 87 -3.59 2.70 11.14
N ILE A 88 -3.70 1.80 12.11
CA ILE A 88 -4.77 1.80 13.10
C ILE A 88 -4.16 2.15 14.46
N ASN A 89 -4.66 3.23 15.07
CA ASN A 89 -4.16 3.73 16.34
C ASN A 89 -5.07 3.32 17.51
N HIS A 90 -6.32 2.92 17.23
CA HIS A 90 -7.27 2.51 18.26
C HIS A 90 -7.31 0.98 18.47
N PRO A 91 -7.12 0.47 19.71
CA PRO A 91 -7.03 -0.97 19.97
C PRO A 91 -8.32 -1.74 19.67
N GLU A 92 -9.50 -1.16 19.95
CA GLU A 92 -10.79 -1.82 19.63
C GLU A 92 -11.00 -1.95 18.12
N TYR A 93 -10.53 -0.97 17.34
CA TYR A 93 -10.64 -1.00 15.88
C TYR A 93 -9.66 -2.01 15.29
N ALA A 94 -8.44 -2.07 15.83
CA ALA A 94 -7.46 -3.10 15.49
C ALA A 94 -8.04 -4.50 15.75
N LYS A 95 -8.65 -4.72 16.91
CA LYS A 95 -9.28 -6.00 17.27
C LYS A 95 -10.37 -6.41 16.29
N ALA A 96 -11.23 -5.48 15.87
CA ALA A 96 -12.28 -5.76 14.88
C ALA A 96 -11.70 -6.18 13.50
N VAL A 97 -10.64 -5.49 13.06
CA VAL A 97 -9.97 -5.80 11.79
C VAL A 97 -9.20 -7.12 11.86
N PHE A 98 -8.48 -7.38 12.95
CA PHE A 98 -7.71 -8.63 13.13
C PHE A 98 -8.57 -9.86 13.37
N SER A 99 -9.70 -9.70 14.06
CA SER A 99 -10.64 -10.81 14.27
C SER A 99 -11.29 -11.28 12.96
N ARG A 100 -11.33 -10.41 11.93
CA ARG A 100 -11.87 -10.71 10.59
C ARG A 100 -10.78 -11.07 9.57
N GLY A 101 -9.54 -10.65 9.79
CA GLY A 101 -8.42 -10.89 8.89
C GLY A 101 -8.05 -12.37 8.81
N GLY A 102 -8.26 -13.00 7.65
CA GLY A 102 -7.67 -14.30 7.34
C GLY A 102 -6.14 -14.24 7.30
N LYS A 103 -5.49 -15.42 7.20
CA LYS A 103 -4.02 -15.69 7.24
C LYS A 103 -3.11 -14.77 6.40
N ASP A 104 -3.68 -13.92 5.54
CA ASP A 104 -2.99 -13.00 4.64
C ASP A 104 -2.76 -11.59 5.22
N THR A 105 -3.12 -11.38 6.50
CA THR A 105 -2.95 -10.09 7.18
C THR A 105 -1.63 -10.06 7.95
N VAL A 106 -0.66 -9.29 7.47
CA VAL A 106 0.59 -9.07 8.22
C VAL A 106 0.43 -7.84 9.10
N SER A 107 0.36 -8.06 10.41
CA SER A 107 0.39 -6.99 11.41
C SER A 107 1.83 -6.66 11.78
N LEU A 108 2.21 -5.40 11.62
CA LEU A 108 3.45 -4.85 12.18
C LEU A 108 3.08 -3.92 13.34
N THR A 109 3.16 -4.45 14.55
CA THR A 109 3.06 -3.63 15.76
C THR A 109 4.39 -2.93 15.96
N THR A 110 4.43 -1.62 15.74
CA THR A 110 5.64 -0.82 16.01
C THR A 110 5.48 -0.16 17.37
N TYR A 111 6.33 -0.51 18.33
CA TYR A 111 6.34 0.12 19.65
C TYR A 111 7.08 1.46 19.59
N ILE A 112 6.33 2.54 19.35
CA ILE A 112 6.85 3.91 19.39
C ILE A 112 6.64 4.44 20.81
N SER A 113 7.64 4.25 21.68
CA SER A 113 7.77 4.88 23.01
C SER A 113 7.02 4.30 24.21
N LYS A 114 7.68 4.42 25.38
CA LYS A 114 7.41 3.80 26.69
C LYS A 114 6.20 4.38 27.45
N ARG A 115 5.44 5.32 26.85
CA ARG A 115 4.37 6.08 27.55
C ARG A 115 2.94 5.92 26.99
N ARG A 116 2.75 5.40 25.77
CA ARG A 116 1.42 5.11 25.18
C ARG A 116 1.55 3.92 24.21
N PRO A 117 0.88 2.78 24.44
CA PRO A 117 0.87 1.69 23.46
C PRO A 117 -0.09 2.01 22.30
N CYS A 118 0.14 1.35 21.16
CA CYS A 118 -0.72 1.24 19.98
C CYS A 118 -0.54 2.25 18.84
N ILE A 119 0.54 2.09 18.07
CA ILE A 119 0.45 2.27 16.61
C ILE A 119 0.54 0.87 16.01
N THR A 120 -0.61 0.34 15.55
CA THR A 120 -0.63 -0.93 14.83
C THR A 120 -0.60 -0.62 13.34
N THR A 121 0.54 -0.86 12.71
CA THR A 121 0.67 -0.70 11.25
C THR A 121 0.25 -1.98 10.60
N ILE A 122 -0.88 -1.99 9.89
CA ILE A 122 -1.28 -3.19 9.16
C ILE A 122 -0.71 -3.12 7.76
N SER A 123 0.24 -4.01 7.48
CA SER A 123 0.83 -4.17 6.16
C SER A 123 0.11 -5.28 5.41
N PHE A 124 -0.83 -4.94 4.53
CA PHE A 124 -1.51 -5.97 3.74
C PHE A 124 -0.73 -6.25 2.44
N THR A 125 0.13 -7.26 2.45
CA THR A 125 0.72 -7.81 1.22
C THR A 125 -0.35 -8.56 0.42
N GLY A 126 -0.97 -7.87 -0.54
CA GLY A 126 -1.94 -8.45 -1.49
C GLY A 126 -3.41 -8.23 -1.11
N SER A 127 -3.71 -8.20 0.19
CA SER A 127 -5.08 -8.21 0.74
C SER A 127 -5.56 -6.88 1.32
N VAL A 128 -4.98 -5.74 0.92
CA VAL A 128 -5.36 -4.40 1.43
C VAL A 128 -6.87 -4.16 1.26
N LEU A 129 -7.46 -4.64 0.15
CA LEU A 129 -8.90 -4.55 -0.10
C LEU A 129 -9.73 -5.24 1.00
N LYS A 130 -9.47 -6.52 1.30
CA LYS A 130 -10.24 -7.28 2.32
C LYS A 130 -10.08 -6.72 3.73
N GLY A 131 -8.87 -6.25 4.04
CA GLY A 131 -8.58 -5.61 5.33
C GLY A 131 -9.31 -4.30 5.53
N VAL A 132 -9.38 -3.49 4.47
CA VAL A 132 -10.13 -2.23 4.53
C VAL A 132 -11.64 -2.45 4.50
N ASP A 133 -12.16 -3.43 3.77
CA ASP A 133 -13.58 -3.78 3.86
C ASP A 133 -13.96 -4.21 5.29
N SER A 134 -13.06 -4.93 5.97
CA SER A 134 -13.23 -5.31 7.38
C SER A 134 -13.19 -4.11 8.32
N ALA A 135 -12.32 -3.13 8.04
CA ALA A 135 -12.20 -1.87 8.77
C ALA A 135 -13.45 -1.00 8.58
N ARG A 136 -13.91 -0.84 7.33
CA ARG A 136 -15.13 -0.10 6.97
C ARG A 136 -16.38 -0.71 7.60
N ALA A 137 -16.42 -2.03 7.79
CA ALA A 137 -17.52 -2.72 8.47
C ALA A 137 -17.41 -2.69 10.01
N ALA A 138 -16.40 -2.01 10.57
CA ALA A 138 -16.23 -1.80 12.00
C ALA A 138 -16.49 -0.33 12.41
N ASP A 139 -16.61 0.58 11.44
CA ASP A 139 -17.14 1.94 11.60
C ASP A 139 -18.68 1.95 11.50
#